data_AF-A0A2M7AY79-F1
#
_entry.id   AF-A0A2M7AY79-F1
#
_cell.length_a   1.000
_cell.length_b   1.000
_cell.length_c   1.000
_cell.angle_alpha   90.00
_cell.angle_beta   90.00
_cell.angle_gamma   90.00
#
_symmetry.space_group_name_H-M   'P 1'
#
loop_
_entity.id
_entity.type
_entity.pdbx_description
1 polymer ?
#
loop_
_entity_poly.entity_id
_entity_poly.type
_entity_poly.pdbx_seq_one_letter_code
_entity_poly.pdbx_strand_id
1 'polypeptide(L)'
;MDSRDRYLDNIFNERLWRTVKYENIYLKHYQNILEARDGLTKYFNFFNNKRFHSSLNDLTPAQVYFQSQNGVSQLTNLVNTLQILMPQQLYLSNQISVS
;
A
#
# COMPACT_ATOMS: atom_id res chain seq x y z
N MET A 1 17.95 1.88 19.97
CA MET A 1 16.67 1.76 19.26
C MET A 1 16.31 3.14 18.75
N ASP A 2 16.55 3.42 17.46
CA ASP A 2 16.26 4.74 16.89
C ASP A 2 14.76 4.82 16.58
N SER A 3 14.07 5.70 17.33
CA SER A 3 12.64 6.00 17.15
C SER A 3 12.41 7.18 16.20
N ARG A 4 13.44 7.64 15.48
CA ARG A 4 13.29 8.71 14.48
C ARG A 4 12.66 8.11 13.23
N ASP A 5 11.61 8.79 12.76
CA ASP A 5 10.91 8.58 11.47
C ASP A 5 9.85 7.47 11.35
N ARG A 6 9.49 6.73 12.41
CA ARG A 6 8.36 5.76 12.38
C ARG A 6 7.06 6.25 13.02
N TYR A 7 6.97 7.53 13.35
CA TYR A 7 5.78 8.09 13.98
C TYR A 7 4.53 7.99 13.07
N LEU A 8 4.69 8.15 11.76
CA LEU A 8 3.58 8.06 10.81
C LEU A 8 2.95 6.67 10.81
N ASP A 9 3.76 5.62 10.69
CA ASP A 9 3.28 4.23 10.74
C ASP A 9 2.56 3.94 12.06
N ASN A 10 3.10 4.48 13.17
CA ASN A 10 2.50 4.31 14.48
C ASN A 10 1.12 4.98 14.58
N ILE A 11 0.95 6.20 14.06
CA ILE A 11 -0.37 6.87 14.02
C ILE A 11 -1.39 6.04 13.25
N PHE A 12 -1.01 5.51 12.07
CA PHE A 12 -1.93 4.71 11.26
C PHE A 12 -2.34 3.43 11.97
N ASN A 13 -1.37 2.73 12.57
CA ASN A 13 -1.63 1.52 13.33
C ASN A 13 -2.53 1.79 14.54
N GLU A 14 -2.27 2.86 15.29
CA GLU A 14 -3.11 3.26 16.43
C GLU A 14 -4.54 3.58 16.03
N ARG A 15 -4.74 4.34 14.94
CA ARG A 15 -6.08 4.66 14.41
C ARG A 15 -6.82 3.41 13.94
N LEU A 16 -6.12 2.49 13.27
CA LEU A 16 -6.67 1.21 12.85
C LEU A 16 -7.15 0.41 14.07
N TRP A 17 -6.27 0.22 15.06
CA TRP A 17 -6.60 -0.56 16.25
C TRP A 17 -7.70 0.05 17.10
N ARG A 18 -7.77 1.39 17.17
CA ARG A 18 -8.91 2.06 17.81
C ARG A 18 -10.22 1.64 17.14
N THR A 19 -10.29 1.72 15.82
CA THR A 19 -11.50 1.36 15.06
C THR A 19 -11.86 -0.12 15.25
N VAL A 20 -10.89 -1.03 15.10
CA VAL A 20 -11.09 -2.47 15.28
C VAL A 20 -11.62 -2.80 16.68
N LYS A 21 -11.09 -2.15 17.72
CA LYS A 21 -11.54 -2.40 19.10
C LYS A 21 -13.01 -2.03 19.29
N TYR A 22 -13.39 -0.81 18.88
CA TYR A 22 -14.76 -0.31 19.10
C TYR A 22 -15.80 -0.98 18.21
N GLU A 23 -15.47 -1.25 16.94
CA GLU A 23 -16.46 -1.78 15.99
C GLU A 23 -16.53 -3.31 15.94
N ASN A 24 -15.54 -4.02 16.50
CA ASN A 24 -15.49 -5.47 16.42
C ASN A 24 -15.26 -6.14 17.78
N ILE A 25 -14.12 -5.86 18.42
CA ILE A 25 -13.70 -6.62 19.60
C ILE A 25 -14.63 -6.38 20.80
N TYR A 26 -14.97 -5.11 21.08
CA TYR A 26 -15.84 -4.77 22.21
C TYR A 26 -17.30 -5.17 21.99
N LEU A 27 -17.75 -5.30 20.74
CA LEU A 27 -19.13 -5.70 20.44
C LEU A 27 -19.31 -7.22 20.46
N LYS A 28 -18.29 -8.00 20.10
CA LYS A 28 -18.43 -9.43 19.84
C LYS A 28 -18.07 -10.34 21.00
N HIS A 29 -17.41 -9.83 22.04
CA HIS A 29 -17.10 -10.58 23.26
C HIS A 29 -16.57 -12.01 22.99
N TYR A 30 -15.56 -12.12 22.12
CA TYR A 30 -14.99 -13.41 21.73
C TYR A 30 -14.56 -14.24 22.95
N GLN A 31 -14.94 -15.51 22.96
CA GLN A 31 -14.71 -16.41 24.09
C GLN A 31 -13.35 -17.11 24.04
N ASN A 32 -12.78 -17.24 22.84
CA ASN A 32 -11.50 -17.90 22.63
C ASN A 32 -10.71 -17.27 21.47
N ILE A 33 -9.42 -17.61 21.39
CA ILE A 33 -8.50 -17.03 20.41
C ILE A 33 -8.86 -17.45 18.98
N LEU A 34 -9.38 -18.66 18.78
CA LEU A 34 -9.77 -19.15 17.45
C LEU A 34 -10.94 -18.33 16.89
N GLU A 35 -11.96 -18.09 17.72
CA GLU A 35 -13.11 -17.26 17.38
C GLU A 35 -12.69 -15.81 17.11
N ALA A 36 -11.81 -15.25 17.94
CA ALA A 36 -11.26 -13.91 17.73
C ALA A 36 -10.48 -13.82 16.41
N ARG A 37 -9.68 -14.84 16.07
CA ARG A 37 -8.93 -14.91 14.80
C ARG A 37 -9.88 -14.92 13.61
N ASP A 38 -10.91 -15.76 13.62
CA ASP A 38 -11.89 -15.85 12.54
C ASP A 38 -12.71 -14.56 12.41
N GLY A 39 -13.13 -14.01 13.54
CA GLY A 39 -13.89 -12.77 13.62
C GLY A 39 -13.10 -11.55 13.12
N LEU A 40 -11.83 -11.45 13.50
CA LEU A 40 -10.92 -10.42 13.01
C LEU A 40 -10.59 -10.62 11.53
N THR A 41 -10.37 -11.86 11.07
CA THR A 41 -10.12 -12.16 9.65
C THR A 41 -11.29 -11.69 8.78
N LYS A 42 -12.52 -12.00 9.20
CA LYS A 42 -13.74 -11.52 8.52
C LYS A 42 -13.84 -10.00 8.56
N TYR A 43 -13.52 -9.38 9.68
CA TYR A 43 -13.56 -7.93 9.84
C TYR A 43 -12.53 -7.21 8.94
N PHE A 44 -11.28 -7.67 8.90
CA PHE A 44 -10.25 -7.08 8.06
C PHE A 44 -10.55 -7.26 6.56
N ASN A 45 -11.15 -8.38 6.16
CA ASN A 45 -11.63 -8.56 4.79
C ASN A 45 -12.71 -7.51 4.44
N PHE A 46 -13.67 -7.29 5.34
CA PHE A 46 -14.67 -6.24 5.17
C PHE A 46 -14.04 -4.83 5.13
N PHE A 47 -13.16 -4.52 6.08
CA PHE A 47 -12.50 -3.22 6.19
C PHE A 47 -11.69 -2.89 4.93
N ASN A 48 -10.92 -3.85 4.41
CA ASN A 48 -10.04 -3.62 3.27
C ASN A 48 -10.78 -3.57 1.94
N ASN A 49 -11.85 -4.36 1.76
CA ASN A 49 -12.48 -4.55 0.45
C ASN A 49 -13.85 -3.90 0.29
N LYS A 50 -14.53 -3.56 1.39
CA LYS A 50 -15.93 -3.10 1.34
C LYS A 50 -16.17 -1.75 2.01
N ARG A 51 -15.31 -1.35 2.97
CA ARG A 51 -15.46 -0.06 3.64
C ARG A 51 -14.88 1.05 2.77
N PHE A 52 -15.71 2.04 2.46
CA PHE A 52 -15.28 3.28 1.84
C PHE A 52 -14.72 4.23 2.89
N HIS A 53 -13.62 4.90 2.55
CA HIS A 53 -12.98 5.87 3.44
C HIS A 53 -12.97 7.24 2.76
N SER A 54 -13.62 8.22 3.37
CA SER A 54 -13.67 9.60 2.82
C SER A 54 -12.28 10.24 2.73
N SER A 55 -11.36 9.86 3.63
CA SER A 55 -9.95 10.25 3.54
C SER A 55 -9.20 9.64 2.35
N LEU A 56 -9.78 8.64 1.69
CA LEU A 56 -9.26 7.96 0.51
C LEU A 56 -10.13 8.26 -0.73
N ASN A 57 -10.82 9.40 -0.78
CA ASN A 57 -11.74 9.76 -1.86
C ASN A 57 -12.85 8.72 -2.07
N ASP A 58 -13.40 8.19 -0.98
CA ASP A 58 -14.42 7.13 -0.98
C ASP A 58 -13.98 5.86 -1.73
N LEU A 59 -12.67 5.57 -1.72
CA LEU A 59 -12.11 4.30 -2.16
C LEU A 59 -11.90 3.36 -0.96
N THR A 60 -11.82 2.07 -1.26
CA THR A 60 -11.44 1.05 -0.27
C THR A 60 -9.92 1.00 -0.11
N PRO A 61 -9.39 0.59 1.04
CA PRO A 61 -7.95 0.45 1.24
C PRO A 61 -7.30 -0.47 0.22
N ALA A 62 -7.98 -1.57 -0.16
CA ALA A 62 -7.51 -2.47 -1.20
C ALA A 62 -7.40 -1.76 -2.57
N GLN A 63 -8.40 -0.96 -2.95
CA GLN A 63 -8.36 -0.20 -4.21
C GLN A 63 -7.16 0.74 -4.25
N VAL A 64 -6.93 1.53 -3.19
CA VAL A 64 -5.78 2.45 -3.13
C VAL A 64 -4.45 1.69 -3.20
N TYR A 65 -4.33 0.59 -2.45
CA TYR A 65 -3.11 -0.20 -2.43
C TYR A 65 -2.79 -0.81 -3.80
N PHE A 66 -3.76 -1.49 -4.44
CA PHE A 66 -3.54 -2.14 -5.73
C PHE A 66 -3.44 -1.14 -6.89
N GLN A 67 -4.12 0.02 -6.81
CA GLN A 67 -3.98 1.08 -7.80
C GLN A 67 -2.58 1.71 -7.75
N SER A 68 -2.01 1.89 -6.55
CA SER A 68 -0.62 2.34 -6.39
C SER A 68 0.39 1.37 -7.02
N GLN A 69 0.15 0.06 -6.92
CA GLN A 69 1.05 -0.95 -7.49
C GLN A 69 1.03 -0.95 -9.02
N ASN A 70 -0.11 -0.64 -9.64
CA ASN A 70 -0.22 -0.57 -11.10
C ASN A 70 0.56 0.63 -11.67
N GLY A 71 0.54 1.79 -10.99
CA GLY A 71 1.32 2.96 -11.40
C GLY A 71 2.83 2.74 -11.31
N VAL A 72 3.30 2.12 -10.22
CA VAL A 72 4.72 1.75 -10.05
C VAL A 72 5.13 0.72 -11.11
N SER A 73 4.31 -0.28 -11.38
CA SER A 73 4.56 -1.30 -12.41
C SER A 73 4.61 -0.70 -13.82
N GLN A 74 3.79 0.29 -14.13
CA GLN A 74 3.84 1.00 -15.42
C GLN A 74 5.12 1.83 -15.56
N LEU A 75 5.52 2.55 -14.50
CA LEU A 75 6.77 3.32 -14.50
C LEU A 75 8.00 2.41 -14.61
N THR A 76 8.03 1.27 -13.90
CA THR A 76 9.14 0.32 -14.02
C THR A 76 9.19 -0.33 -15.40
N ASN A 77 8.05 -0.64 -16.00
CA ASN A 77 7.98 -1.14 -17.38
C ASN A 77 8.42 -0.08 -18.40
N LEU A 78 8.05 1.18 -18.22
CA LEU A 78 8.52 2.29 -19.07
C LEU A 78 10.03 2.53 -18.91
N VAL A 79 10.54 2.54 -17.69
CA VAL A 79 11.99 2.70 -17.44
C VAL A 79 12.77 1.51 -18.02
N ASN A 80 12.31 0.28 -17.84
CA ASN A 80 12.96 -0.90 -18.40
C ASN A 80 12.90 -0.95 -19.93
N THR A 81 11.79 -0.54 -20.55
CA THR A 81 11.67 -0.47 -22.02
C THR A 81 12.54 0.65 -22.60
N LEU A 82 12.62 1.81 -21.95
CA LEU A 82 13.54 2.89 -22.33
C LEU A 82 15.01 2.46 -22.16
N GLN A 83 15.35 1.72 -21.11
CA GLN A 83 16.70 1.18 -20.90
C GLN A 83 17.12 0.21 -22.02
N ILE A 84 16.18 -0.59 -22.53
CA ILE A 84 16.40 -1.53 -23.65
C ILE A 84 16.46 -0.79 -25.00
N LEU A 85 15.73 0.32 -25.15
CA LEU A 85 15.68 1.12 -26.39
C LEU A 85 16.76 2.21 -26.47
N MET A 86 17.46 2.53 -25.38
CA MET A 86 18.52 3.56 -25.33
C MET A 86 20.01 3.11 -25.32
N PRO A 87 20.44 1.95 -25.83
CA PRO A 87 21.88 1.69 -25.99
C PRO A 87 22.52 2.51 -27.14
N GLN A 88 21.72 3.01 -28.08
CA GLN A 88 22.22 3.63 -29.33
C GLN A 88 22.46 5.15 -29.21
N GLN A 89 21.78 5.86 -28.30
CA GLN A 89 21.91 7.33 -28.20
C GLN A 89 23.21 7.76 -27.51
N LEU A 90 23.71 6.98 -26.55
CA LEU A 90 25.02 7.16 -25.91
C LEU A 90 26.19 6.91 -26.87
N TYR A 91 25.96 6.09 -27.91
CA TYR A 91 26.94 5.85 -28.97
C TYR A 91 27.01 7.06 -29.93
N LEU A 92 25.87 7.62 -30.34
CA LEU A 92 25.81 8.76 -31.25
C LEU A 92 26.32 10.07 -30.63
N SER A 93 26.09 10.31 -29.33
CA SER A 93 26.64 11.49 -28.64
C SER A 93 28.17 11.45 -28.53
N ASN A 94 28.77 10.25 -28.45
CA ASN A 94 30.22 10.09 -28.40
C ASN A 94 30.89 10.13 -29.79
N GLN A 95 30.14 10.03 -30.89
CA GLN A 95 30.68 10.18 -32.25
C GLN A 95 30.68 11.63 -32.74
N ILE A 96 29.80 12.48 -32.21
CA ILE A 96 29.72 13.91 -32.59
C ILE A 96 30.78 14.76 -31.85
N SER A 97 31.26 14.30 -30.69
CA SER A 97 32.29 15.01 -29.89
C SER A 97 33.73 14.83 -30.40
N VAL A 98 33.96 13.99 -31.40
CA VAL A 98 35.30 13.66 -31.94
C VAL A 98 35.46 14.11 -33.39
N SER A 99 34.64 15.06 -33.86
CA SER A 99 34.79 15.73 -35.16
C SER A 99 35.32 17.15 -35.00
#